data_AF-A0A7X1NXG7-F1
#
_entry.id   AF-A0A7X1NXG7-F1
#
_cell.length_a   1.000
_cell.length_b   1.000
_cell.length_c   1.000
_cell.angle_alpha   90.00
_cell.angle_beta   90.00
_cell.angle_gamma   90.00
#
_symmetry.space_group_name_H-M   'P 1'
#
loop_
_entity.id
_entity.type
_entity.pdbx_description
1 polymer ?
#
loop_
_entity_poly.entity_id
_entity_poly.type
_entity_poly.pdbx_seq_one_letter_code
_entity_poly.pdbx_strand_id
1 'polypeptide(L)'
;MRVQDLNWEGVEAFLRRDDRAVLPLGCTEQHARLSLATDSLLAERVSVEAAEHLGIPVFPALPYGITPTFTAYPGTVSLRVGTYLALLDDLLSGLHAQGFRRLLIVNGHGGNSPGQGWLGEWLARHPDARVQWHNWWNAPRTWAAVQATDPLASHASWMENFPWTRLEEASGSAERKPMVDLARMRQLPPAGVRALLGDGNFGGLPGRPDAEMEAIWQEAVAETRELLEGGWAS
;
A
#
# COMPACT_ATOMS: atom_id res chain seq x y z
N MET A 1 -5.38 8.60 14.22
CA MET A 1 -4.37 8.66 15.31
C MET A 1 -3.31 7.61 15.02
N ARG A 2 -2.00 7.88 15.14
CA ARG A 2 -0.99 6.83 14.97
C ARG A 2 -0.77 6.09 16.28
N VAL A 3 -0.70 4.76 16.25
CA VAL A 3 -0.44 3.94 17.45
C VAL A 3 0.91 4.28 18.09
N GLN A 4 1.92 4.66 17.29
CA GLN A 4 3.24 5.05 17.79
C GLN A 4 3.22 6.32 18.66
N ASP A 5 2.15 7.12 18.57
CA ASP A 5 1.96 8.35 19.36
C ASP A 5 1.07 8.09 20.60
N LEU A 6 0.70 6.82 20.86
CA LEU A 6 -0.15 6.40 21.97
C LEU A 6 0.62 5.49 22.93
N ASN A 7 0.21 5.47 24.19
CA ASN A 7 0.52 4.38 25.11
C ASN A 7 -0.64 3.35 25.13
N TRP A 8 -0.46 2.23 25.84
CA TRP A 8 -1.47 1.18 25.91
C TRP A 8 -2.79 1.64 26.55
N GLU A 9 -2.75 2.56 27.52
CA GLU A 9 -3.96 3.14 28.13
C GLU A 9 -4.78 3.95 27.13
N GLY A 10 -4.12 4.65 26.20
CA GLY A 10 -4.77 5.37 25.10
C GLY A 10 -5.53 4.44 24.15
N VAL A 11 -4.95 3.28 23.84
CA VAL A 11 -5.61 2.24 23.03
C VAL A 11 -6.77 1.59 23.80
N GLU A 12 -6.59 1.28 25.07
CA GLU A 12 -7.66 0.74 25.93
C GLU A 12 -8.85 1.72 26.01
N ALA A 13 -8.58 3.02 26.17
CA ALA A 13 -9.61 4.05 26.17
C ALA A 13 -10.36 4.16 24.84
N PHE A 14 -9.68 3.91 23.72
CA PHE A 14 -10.30 3.84 22.40
C PHE A 14 -11.22 2.62 22.27
N LEU A 15 -10.77 1.44 22.70
CA LEU A 15 -11.54 0.20 22.60
C LEU A 15 -12.85 0.21 23.40
N ARG A 16 -12.97 1.06 24.42
CA ARG A 16 -14.24 1.27 25.14
C ARG A 16 -15.34 1.93 24.31
N ARG A 17 -15.00 2.60 23.19
CA ARG A 17 -15.94 3.38 22.37
C ARG A 17 -16.02 2.90 20.92
N ASP A 18 -14.97 2.26 20.41
CA ASP A 18 -14.87 1.86 19.01
C ASP A 18 -13.86 0.70 18.88
N ASP A 19 -14.10 -0.23 17.96
CA ASP A 19 -13.30 -1.44 17.73
C ASP A 19 -12.68 -1.46 16.32
N ARG A 20 -12.62 -0.28 15.68
CA ARG A 20 -11.97 -0.07 14.38
C ARG A 20 -10.46 0.11 14.50
N ALA A 21 -9.71 -0.44 13.56
CA ALA A 21 -8.29 -0.15 13.36
C ALA A 21 -7.90 -0.16 11.89
N VAL A 22 -6.82 0.55 11.57
CA VAL A 22 -6.20 0.53 10.24
C VAL A 22 -4.85 -0.17 10.30
N LEU A 23 -4.63 -1.11 9.39
CA LEU A 23 -3.37 -1.82 9.20
C LEU A 23 -2.80 -1.50 7.82
N PRO A 24 -1.83 -0.57 7.71
CA PRO A 24 -1.16 -0.31 6.45
C PRO A 24 -0.19 -1.44 6.09
N LEU A 25 -0.19 -1.87 4.83
CA LEU A 25 0.72 -2.89 4.31
C LEU A 25 1.51 -2.32 3.14
N GLY A 26 2.84 -2.37 3.21
CA GLY A 26 3.72 -1.90 2.14
C GLY A 26 4.66 -3.00 1.64
N CYS A 27 5.82 -2.54 1.17
CA CYS A 27 6.98 -3.33 0.77
C CYS A 27 8.23 -2.44 0.81
N THR A 28 9.40 -3.09 0.79
CA THR A 28 10.69 -2.44 0.56
C THR A 28 11.23 -2.96 -0.75
N GLU A 29 11.07 -2.19 -1.82
CA GLU A 29 11.40 -2.60 -3.19
C GLU A 29 11.80 -1.45 -4.08
N GLN A 30 12.48 -1.80 -5.18
CA GLN A 30 12.91 -0.83 -6.18
C GLN A 30 11.70 -0.01 -6.69
N HIS A 31 11.84 1.31 -6.66
CA HIS A 31 10.89 2.23 -7.25
C HIS A 31 11.59 3.22 -8.19
N ALA A 32 12.47 2.68 -9.04
CA ALA A 32 13.37 3.45 -9.89
C ALA A 32 14.14 4.53 -9.11
N ARG A 33 13.61 5.76 -9.10
CA ARG A 33 14.22 6.94 -8.49
C ARG A 33 13.60 7.35 -7.15
N LEU A 34 12.51 6.71 -6.75
CA LEU A 34 11.83 7.00 -5.51
C LEU A 34 12.45 6.21 -4.36
N SER A 35 12.02 6.54 -3.15
CA SER A 35 12.35 5.78 -1.95
C SER A 35 12.06 4.28 -2.13
N LEU A 36 12.94 3.42 -1.64
CA LEU A 36 12.67 1.97 -1.58
C LEU A 36 11.47 1.64 -0.69
N ALA A 37 11.07 2.56 0.20
CA ALA A 37 9.92 2.42 1.07
C ALA A 37 8.64 3.06 0.50
N THR A 38 8.59 3.37 -0.80
CA THR A 38 7.45 4.06 -1.45
C THR A 38 6.11 3.45 -1.05
N ASP A 39 5.93 2.15 -1.20
CA ASP A 39 4.67 1.46 -0.85
C ASP A 39 4.26 1.69 0.61
N SER A 40 5.23 1.61 1.52
CA SER A 40 4.99 1.74 2.96
C SER A 40 4.67 3.19 3.34
N LEU A 41 5.42 4.16 2.79
CA LEU A 41 5.20 5.58 3.00
C LEU A 41 3.83 6.02 2.51
N LEU A 42 3.43 5.57 1.32
CA LEU A 42 2.14 5.92 0.74
C LEU A 42 0.99 5.26 1.51
N ALA A 43 1.07 3.95 1.79
CA ALA A 43 0.03 3.24 2.53
C ALA A 43 -0.18 3.82 3.94
N GLU A 44 0.91 4.14 4.66
CA GLU A 44 0.80 4.75 5.99
C GLU A 44 0.18 6.14 5.91
N ARG A 45 0.66 6.98 4.99
CA ARG A 45 0.22 8.37 4.92
C ARG A 45 -1.25 8.48 4.57
N VAL A 46 -1.74 7.75 3.56
CA VAL A 46 -3.17 7.76 3.20
C VAL A 46 -4.02 7.24 4.36
N SER A 47 -3.54 6.22 5.08
CA SER A 47 -4.23 5.67 6.26
C SER A 47 -4.39 6.71 7.37
N VAL A 48 -3.32 7.45 7.66
CA VAL A 48 -3.33 8.47 8.72
C VAL A 48 -4.25 9.63 8.36
N GLU A 49 -4.14 10.17 7.15
CA GLU A 49 -4.95 11.30 6.69
C GLU A 49 -6.44 10.93 6.55
N ALA A 50 -6.75 9.69 6.14
CA ALA A 50 -8.11 9.20 6.10
C ALA A 50 -8.72 9.05 7.50
N ALA A 51 -7.94 8.55 8.46
CA ALA A 51 -8.38 8.26 9.83
C ALA A 51 -8.32 9.47 10.79
N GLU A 52 -7.72 10.59 10.39
CA GLU A 52 -7.39 11.72 11.27
C GLU A 52 -8.60 12.24 12.07
N HIS A 53 -9.67 12.62 11.37
CA HIS A 53 -10.88 13.17 12.01
C HIS A 53 -11.76 12.11 12.68
N LEU A 54 -11.55 10.83 12.34
CA LEU A 54 -12.32 9.72 12.90
C LEU A 54 -11.76 9.24 14.25
N GLY A 55 -10.54 9.66 14.59
CA GLY A 55 -9.88 9.20 15.82
C GLY A 55 -9.61 7.70 15.82
N ILE A 56 -9.56 7.04 14.66
CA ILE A 56 -9.28 5.60 14.53
C ILE A 56 -7.76 5.39 14.62
N PRO A 57 -7.28 4.37 15.35
CA PRO A 57 -5.86 4.04 15.44
C PRO A 57 -5.35 3.44 14.12
N VAL A 58 -4.23 3.97 13.65
CA VAL A 58 -3.44 3.47 12.52
C VAL A 58 -2.19 2.82 13.06
N PHE A 59 -2.05 1.52 12.82
CA PHE A 59 -0.87 0.76 13.20
C PHE A 59 0.32 1.10 12.28
N PRO A 60 1.57 0.86 12.72
CA PRO A 60 2.73 1.03 11.87
C PRO A 60 2.60 0.23 10.58
N ALA A 61 3.02 0.80 9.44
CA ALA A 61 3.00 0.08 8.19
C ALA A 61 3.91 -1.14 8.25
N LEU A 62 3.44 -2.28 7.72
CA LEU A 62 4.29 -3.44 7.53
C LEU A 62 5.28 -3.14 6.39
N PRO A 63 6.60 -3.03 6.65
CA PRO A 63 7.55 -2.49 5.68
C PRO A 63 8.05 -3.53 4.66
N TYR A 64 7.64 -4.79 4.78
CA TYR A 64 8.08 -5.89 3.92
C TYR A 64 6.89 -6.65 3.36
N GLY A 65 6.91 -6.86 2.04
CA GLY A 65 5.87 -7.54 1.29
C GLY A 65 6.43 -8.66 0.41
N ILE A 66 5.64 -9.05 -0.59
CA ILE A 66 6.01 -10.10 -1.55
C ILE A 66 6.47 -9.44 -2.85
N THR A 67 7.77 -9.51 -3.15
CA THR A 67 8.37 -8.87 -4.33
C THR A 67 9.52 -9.67 -4.98
N PRO A 68 9.33 -10.97 -5.24
CA PRO A 68 10.42 -11.81 -5.76
C PRO A 68 10.92 -11.31 -7.11
N THR A 69 10.05 -10.69 -7.92
CA THR A 69 10.32 -10.11 -9.24
C THR A 69 11.46 -9.09 -9.23
N PHE A 70 11.63 -8.33 -8.13
CA PHE A 70 12.57 -7.23 -8.04
C PHE A 70 13.85 -7.55 -7.25
N THR A 71 14.06 -8.79 -6.79
CA THR A 71 15.20 -9.14 -5.91
C THR A 71 16.58 -8.99 -6.57
N ALA A 72 16.66 -8.79 -7.89
CA ALA A 72 17.90 -8.43 -8.57
C ALA A 72 18.26 -6.94 -8.45
N TYR A 73 17.36 -6.10 -7.94
CA TYR A 73 17.61 -4.69 -7.64
C TYR A 73 18.12 -4.54 -6.19
N PRO A 74 19.28 -3.90 -5.97
CA PRO A 74 19.83 -3.72 -4.62
C PRO A 74 18.86 -3.00 -3.68
N GLY A 75 18.78 -3.47 -2.45
CA GLY A 75 17.87 -2.93 -1.42
C GLY A 75 16.45 -3.50 -1.45
N THR A 76 16.04 -4.20 -2.52
CA THR A 76 14.76 -4.92 -2.53
C THR A 76 14.81 -6.15 -1.61
N VAL A 77 13.83 -6.28 -0.73
CA VAL A 77 13.70 -7.42 0.20
C VAL A 77 12.31 -8.03 0.05
N SER A 78 12.25 -9.30 -0.37
CA SER A 78 10.99 -10.02 -0.54
C SER A 78 10.79 -11.07 0.54
N LEU A 79 9.62 -11.08 1.15
CA LEU A 79 9.13 -12.22 1.90
C LEU A 79 8.70 -13.35 0.94
N ARG A 80 8.77 -14.59 1.44
CA ARG A 80 8.10 -15.73 0.80
C ARG A 80 6.60 -15.60 1.06
N VAL A 81 5.77 -16.06 0.13
CA VAL A 81 4.30 -16.06 0.29
C VAL A 81 3.88 -16.67 1.63
N GLY A 82 4.36 -17.88 1.97
CA GLY A 82 4.01 -18.53 3.23
C GLY A 82 4.46 -17.77 4.48
N THR A 83 5.58 -17.03 4.43
CA THR A 83 6.03 -16.17 5.53
C THR A 83 5.16 -14.93 5.66
N TYR A 84 4.78 -14.31 4.54
CA TYR A 84 3.88 -13.17 4.53
C TYR A 84 2.49 -13.52 5.07
N LEU A 85 1.93 -14.67 4.67
CA LEU A 85 0.64 -15.13 5.16
C LEU A 85 0.66 -15.46 6.66
N ALA A 86 1.72 -16.12 7.15
CA ALA A 86 1.89 -16.36 8.59
C ALA A 86 1.99 -15.05 9.38
N LEU A 87 2.74 -14.07 8.87
CA LEU A 87 2.84 -12.76 9.50
C LEU A 87 1.50 -12.01 9.51
N LEU A 88 0.76 -12.05 8.40
CA LEU A 88 -0.57 -11.44 8.30
C LEU A 88 -1.56 -12.10 9.27
N ASP A 89 -1.49 -13.43 9.44
CA ASP A 89 -2.27 -14.16 10.44
C ASP A 89 -1.97 -13.71 11.86
N ASP A 90 -0.70 -13.62 12.23
CA ASP A 90 -0.28 -13.15 13.56
C ASP A 90 -0.75 -11.70 13.82
N LEU A 91 -0.62 -10.82 12.83
CA LEU A 91 -1.04 -9.42 12.95
C LEU A 91 -2.56 -9.29 13.13
N LEU A 92 -3.36 -9.92 12.27
CA LEU A 92 -4.82 -9.82 12.35
C LEU A 92 -5.36 -10.52 13.60
N SER A 93 -4.83 -11.69 13.94
CA SER A 93 -5.24 -12.44 15.14
C SER A 93 -4.81 -11.71 16.42
N GLY A 94 -3.65 -11.06 16.42
CA GLY A 94 -3.20 -10.20 17.53
C GLY A 94 -4.12 -9.00 17.74
N LEU A 95 -4.48 -8.28 16.65
CA LEU A 95 -5.43 -7.17 16.71
C LEU A 95 -6.81 -7.64 17.19
N HIS A 96 -7.29 -8.77 16.68
CA HIS A 96 -8.55 -9.38 17.12
C HIS A 96 -8.52 -9.73 18.61
N ALA A 97 -7.43 -10.35 19.09
CA ALA A 97 -7.27 -10.69 20.50
C ALA A 97 -7.28 -9.47 21.44
N GLN A 98 -6.86 -8.28 20.96
CA GLN A 98 -6.92 -7.03 21.72
C GLN A 98 -8.33 -6.41 21.79
N GLY A 99 -9.28 -6.89 20.99
CA GLY A 99 -10.66 -6.37 20.98
C GLY A 99 -11.05 -5.61 19.71
N PHE A 100 -10.15 -5.43 18.75
CA PHE A 100 -10.52 -4.89 17.44
C PHE A 100 -11.37 -5.91 16.67
N ARG A 101 -12.44 -5.44 16.02
CA ARG A 101 -13.32 -6.30 15.21
C ARG A 101 -13.48 -5.80 13.79
N ARG A 102 -13.25 -4.50 13.56
CA ARG A 102 -13.39 -3.86 12.25
C ARG A 102 -12.01 -3.39 11.78
N LEU A 103 -11.39 -4.15 10.87
CA LEU A 103 -10.03 -3.86 10.39
C LEU A 103 -10.06 -3.37 8.94
N LEU A 104 -9.51 -2.19 8.68
CA LEU A 104 -9.23 -1.74 7.32
C LEU A 104 -7.76 -2.03 7.03
N ILE A 105 -7.52 -2.95 6.11
CA ILE A 105 -6.20 -3.15 5.53
C ILE A 105 -6.03 -2.15 4.40
N VAL A 106 -5.07 -1.25 4.53
CA VAL A 106 -4.69 -0.32 3.46
C VAL A 106 -3.40 -0.83 2.84
N ASN A 107 -3.53 -1.56 1.75
CA ASN A 107 -2.40 -2.10 1.02
C ASN A 107 -1.86 -1.05 0.06
N GLY A 108 -0.54 -0.92 0.00
CA GLY A 108 0.20 -0.06 -0.94
C GLY A 108 1.02 -0.82 -1.98
N HIS A 109 1.03 -2.16 -1.96
CA HIS A 109 1.86 -2.97 -2.85
C HIS A 109 1.08 -4.06 -3.58
N GLY A 110 1.12 -4.08 -4.92
CA GLY A 110 0.41 -5.08 -5.72
C GLY A 110 0.84 -6.53 -5.47
N GLY A 111 2.11 -6.74 -5.10
CA GLY A 111 2.64 -8.08 -4.81
C GLY A 111 2.01 -8.75 -3.58
N ASN A 112 1.38 -7.98 -2.69
CA ASN A 112 0.71 -8.47 -1.49
C ASN A 112 -0.65 -9.16 -1.76
N SER A 113 -1.11 -9.22 -3.01
CA SER A 113 -2.39 -9.85 -3.41
C SER A 113 -2.64 -11.29 -2.91
N PRO A 114 -1.64 -12.16 -2.65
CA PRO A 114 -1.89 -13.43 -1.98
C PRO A 114 -2.56 -13.29 -0.61
N GLY A 115 -2.25 -12.22 0.14
CA GLY A 115 -2.91 -11.92 1.41
C GLY A 115 -4.40 -11.62 1.24
N GLN A 116 -4.76 -10.90 0.17
CA GLN A 116 -6.16 -10.64 -0.17
C GLN A 116 -6.93 -11.93 -0.44
N GLY A 117 -6.35 -12.86 -1.20
CA GLY A 117 -6.96 -14.16 -1.50
C GLY A 117 -7.10 -15.04 -0.25
N TRP A 118 -6.13 -14.98 0.67
CA TRP A 118 -6.14 -15.75 1.91
C TRP A 118 -7.11 -15.21 2.98
N LEU A 119 -7.48 -13.93 2.92
CA LEU A 119 -8.30 -13.26 3.95
C LEU A 119 -9.63 -14.00 4.26
N GLY A 120 -10.24 -14.65 3.27
CA GLY A 120 -11.45 -15.44 3.46
C GLY A 120 -11.28 -16.59 4.46
N GLU A 121 -10.11 -17.25 4.47
CA GLU A 121 -9.80 -18.32 5.43
C GLU A 121 -9.65 -17.78 6.86
N TRP A 122 -9.09 -16.58 7.01
CA TRP A 122 -8.99 -15.94 8.32
C TRP A 122 -10.37 -15.54 8.85
N LEU A 123 -11.20 -14.91 8.02
CA LEU A 123 -12.57 -14.53 8.39
C LEU A 123 -13.44 -15.73 8.74
N ALA A 124 -13.27 -16.88 8.07
CA ALA A 124 -14.00 -18.11 8.40
C ALA A 124 -13.72 -18.62 9.84
N ARG A 125 -12.53 -18.31 10.39
CA ARG A 125 -12.15 -18.64 11.77
C ARG A 125 -12.54 -17.56 12.78
N HIS A 126 -12.89 -16.35 12.32
CA HIS A 126 -13.20 -15.18 13.15
C HIS A 126 -14.54 -14.56 12.71
N PRO A 127 -15.67 -15.24 12.94
CA PRO A 127 -16.98 -14.83 12.41
C PRO A 127 -17.50 -13.49 12.96
N ASP A 128 -16.95 -13.04 14.08
CA ASP A 128 -17.24 -11.74 14.71
C ASP A 128 -16.39 -10.58 14.15
N ALA A 129 -15.45 -10.87 13.24
CA ALA A 129 -14.62 -9.86 12.60
C ALA A 129 -15.24 -9.35 11.29
N ARG A 130 -14.85 -8.13 10.90
CA ARG A 130 -15.06 -7.53 9.58
C ARG A 130 -13.72 -6.99 9.13
N VAL A 131 -13.25 -7.42 7.96
CA VAL A 131 -11.99 -6.95 7.39
C VAL A 131 -12.23 -6.47 5.97
N GLN A 132 -11.80 -5.25 5.67
CA GLN A 132 -11.82 -4.68 4.34
C GLN A 132 -10.39 -4.67 3.79
N TRP A 133 -10.17 -5.23 2.61
CA TRP A 133 -8.89 -5.13 1.90
C TRP A 133 -8.97 -4.02 0.86
N HIS A 134 -8.20 -2.96 1.07
CA HIS A 134 -8.20 -1.77 0.23
C HIS A 134 -6.84 -1.55 -0.41
N ASN A 135 -6.75 -1.80 -1.72
CA ASN A 135 -5.60 -1.40 -2.54
C ASN A 135 -5.80 0.07 -2.91
N TRP A 136 -5.23 1.00 -2.13
CA TRP A 136 -5.61 2.42 -2.24
C TRP A 136 -5.31 3.01 -3.63
N TRP A 137 -4.19 2.62 -4.24
CA TRP A 137 -3.69 3.19 -5.50
C TRP A 137 -4.54 2.85 -6.73
N ASN A 138 -5.33 1.76 -6.67
CA ASN A 138 -6.22 1.33 -7.74
C ASN A 138 -7.68 1.17 -7.30
N ALA A 139 -8.05 1.82 -6.19
CA ALA A 139 -9.44 1.93 -5.77
C ALA A 139 -10.25 2.73 -6.82
N PRO A 140 -11.57 2.47 -6.96
CA PRO A 140 -12.35 2.99 -8.09
C PRO A 140 -12.20 4.49 -8.40
N ARG A 141 -12.31 5.38 -7.39
CA ARG A 141 -12.20 6.83 -7.59
C ARG A 141 -10.76 7.25 -7.81
N THR A 142 -9.84 6.71 -7.01
CA THR A 142 -8.40 6.96 -7.13
C THR A 142 -7.89 6.59 -8.52
N TRP A 143 -8.26 5.40 -9.00
CA TRP A 143 -7.88 4.92 -10.33
C TRP A 143 -8.53 5.74 -11.44
N ALA A 144 -9.79 6.15 -11.29
CA ALA A 144 -10.43 7.04 -12.24
C ALA A 144 -9.68 8.38 -12.37
N ALA A 145 -9.24 8.97 -11.25
CA ALA A 145 -8.44 10.20 -11.24
C ALA A 145 -7.07 10.01 -11.91
N VAL A 146 -6.40 8.87 -11.66
CA VAL A 146 -5.15 8.49 -12.34
C VAL A 146 -5.37 8.39 -13.86
N GLN A 147 -6.39 7.64 -14.29
CA GLN A 147 -6.70 7.43 -15.72
C GLN A 147 -7.10 8.73 -16.43
N ALA A 148 -7.82 9.63 -15.76
CA ALA A 148 -8.18 10.93 -16.30
C ALA A 148 -6.97 11.85 -16.50
N THR A 149 -5.95 11.71 -15.64
CA THR A 149 -4.70 12.49 -15.69
C THR A 149 -3.75 11.95 -16.76
N ASP A 150 -3.48 10.64 -16.75
CA ASP A 150 -2.69 9.93 -17.75
C ASP A 150 -2.96 8.42 -17.68
N PRO A 151 -3.45 7.77 -18.74
CA PRO A 151 -3.68 6.33 -18.68
C PRO A 151 -2.37 5.52 -18.65
N LEU A 152 -1.22 6.13 -18.99
CA LEU A 152 0.09 5.50 -18.94
C LEU A 152 0.71 5.63 -17.53
N ALA A 153 0.09 4.94 -16.58
CA ALA A 153 0.46 4.92 -15.17
C ALA A 153 0.76 3.49 -14.72
N SER A 154 1.89 3.29 -14.06
CA SER A 154 2.35 1.96 -13.63
C SER A 154 3.42 2.04 -12.50
N HIS A 155 4.06 0.90 -12.21
CA HIS A 155 5.14 0.76 -11.22
C HIS A 155 6.29 1.73 -11.45
N ALA A 156 6.70 2.40 -10.37
CA ALA A 156 7.76 3.40 -10.29
C ALA A 156 7.60 4.56 -11.28
N SER A 157 6.37 4.83 -11.71
CA SER A 157 6.03 5.93 -12.61
C SER A 157 5.48 7.13 -11.85
N TRP A 158 5.04 8.14 -12.58
CA TRP A 158 4.48 9.37 -12.03
C TRP A 158 3.38 9.13 -10.99
N MET A 159 2.58 8.05 -11.09
CA MET A 159 1.46 7.79 -10.17
C MET A 159 1.89 7.47 -8.73
N GLU A 160 3.17 7.10 -8.52
CA GLU A 160 3.76 6.85 -7.20
C GLU A 160 4.73 7.98 -6.79
N ASN A 161 4.97 8.94 -7.69
CA ASN A 161 5.93 10.03 -7.52
C ASN A 161 5.31 11.26 -6.83
N PHE A 162 5.00 11.10 -5.55
CA PHE A 162 4.53 12.17 -4.69
C PHE A 162 5.71 12.92 -4.05
N PRO A 163 5.53 14.17 -3.59
CA PRO A 163 6.59 14.93 -2.92
C PRO A 163 7.28 14.17 -1.78
N TRP A 164 6.54 13.33 -1.05
CA TRP A 164 7.06 12.56 0.09
C TRP A 164 7.66 11.19 -0.26
N THR A 165 7.71 10.80 -1.54
CA THR A 165 8.43 9.59 -2.01
C THR A 165 9.70 9.92 -2.79
N ARG A 166 9.93 11.19 -3.11
CA ARG A 166 11.11 11.69 -3.82
C ARG A 166 12.34 11.74 -2.92
N LEU A 167 13.50 11.53 -3.53
CA LEU A 167 14.81 11.69 -2.91
C LEU A 167 15.56 12.82 -3.61
N GLU A 168 16.24 13.69 -2.85
CA GLU A 168 16.93 14.88 -3.38
C GLU A 168 18.01 14.55 -4.42
N GLU A 169 18.67 13.40 -4.29
CA GLU A 169 19.79 12.98 -5.14
C GLU A 169 19.38 12.19 -6.39
N ALA A 170 18.08 11.97 -6.61
CA ALA A 170 17.61 11.10 -7.67
C ALA A 170 17.67 11.78 -9.06
N SER A 171 18.60 11.33 -9.91
CA SER A 171 18.81 11.87 -11.26
C SER A 171 18.35 10.93 -12.37
N GLY A 172 17.96 11.49 -13.52
CA GLY A 172 17.81 10.77 -14.78
C GLY A 172 16.82 11.42 -15.76
N SER A 173 16.50 10.72 -16.85
CA SER A 173 15.62 11.22 -17.91
C SER A 173 14.24 11.67 -17.41
N ALA A 174 13.78 12.81 -17.93
CA ALA A 174 12.40 13.32 -17.80
C ALA A 174 11.46 12.77 -18.90
N GLU A 175 11.99 11.96 -19.82
CA GLU A 175 11.24 11.45 -20.96
C GLU A 175 10.27 10.34 -20.56
N ARG A 176 9.18 10.26 -21.33
CA ARG A 176 8.18 9.20 -21.19
C ARG A 176 8.75 7.86 -21.66
N LYS A 177 8.62 6.83 -20.83
CA LYS A 177 8.96 5.45 -21.17
C LYS A 177 7.73 4.72 -21.74
N PRO A 178 7.84 3.96 -22.84
CA PRO A 178 6.77 3.09 -23.29
C PRO A 178 6.51 2.00 -22.24
N MET A 179 5.27 1.49 -22.20
CA MET A 179 4.95 0.37 -21.31
C MET A 179 5.76 -0.87 -21.66
N VAL A 180 6.31 -1.50 -20.64
CA VAL A 180 6.95 -2.81 -20.74
C VAL A 180 5.91 -3.87 -21.14
N ASP A 181 6.34 -4.85 -21.91
CA ASP A 181 5.56 -6.07 -22.13
C ASP A 181 5.48 -6.87 -20.82
N LEU A 182 4.37 -6.68 -20.10
CA LEU A 182 4.10 -7.37 -18.83
C LEU A 182 3.98 -8.90 -19.00
N ALA A 183 3.50 -9.37 -20.16
CA ALA A 183 3.37 -10.80 -20.42
C ALA A 183 4.75 -11.44 -20.57
N ARG A 184 5.68 -10.75 -21.24
CA ARG A 184 7.08 -11.17 -21.31
C ARG A 184 7.78 -11.07 -19.96
N MET A 185 7.61 -9.97 -19.24
CA MET A 185 8.26 -9.73 -17.95
C MET A 185 7.94 -10.83 -16.93
N ARG A 186 6.67 -11.26 -16.84
CA ARG A 186 6.20 -12.32 -15.92
C ARG A 186 6.86 -13.69 -16.14
N GLN A 187 7.52 -13.90 -17.27
CA GLN A 187 8.22 -15.15 -17.61
C GLN A 187 9.71 -15.11 -17.25
N LEU A 188 10.23 -13.97 -16.79
CA LEU A 188 11.65 -13.77 -16.54
C LEU A 188 12.01 -13.98 -15.07
N PRO A 189 13.21 -14.52 -14.77
CA PRO A 189 13.76 -14.47 -13.43
C PRO A 189 14.14 -13.02 -13.07
N PRO A 190 14.39 -12.70 -11.79
CA PRO A 190 14.64 -11.32 -11.34
C PRO A 190 15.77 -10.61 -12.09
N ALA A 191 16.87 -11.31 -12.40
CA ALA A 191 17.95 -10.76 -13.20
C ALA A 191 17.52 -10.39 -14.64
N GLY A 192 16.64 -11.20 -15.24
CA GLY A 192 16.05 -10.93 -16.55
C GLY A 192 15.06 -9.77 -16.51
N VAL A 193 14.27 -9.64 -15.44
CA VAL A 193 13.41 -8.48 -15.21
C VAL A 193 14.23 -7.21 -15.11
N ARG A 194 15.33 -7.23 -14.33
CA ARG A 194 16.24 -6.09 -14.23
C ARG A 194 16.87 -5.71 -15.57
N ALA A 195 17.29 -6.70 -16.37
CA ALA A 195 17.82 -6.45 -17.70
C ALA A 195 16.77 -5.86 -18.65
N LEU A 196 15.51 -6.30 -18.56
CA LEU A 196 14.40 -5.81 -19.37
C LEU A 196 14.00 -4.37 -19.00
N LEU A 197 13.87 -4.09 -17.71
CA LEU A 197 13.39 -2.79 -17.23
C LEU A 197 14.51 -1.74 -17.17
N GLY A 198 15.74 -2.15 -16.89
CA GLY A 198 16.85 -1.24 -16.63
C GLY A 198 16.64 -0.47 -15.33
N ASP A 199 16.06 0.73 -15.43
CA ASP A 199 15.77 1.62 -14.30
C ASP A 199 14.69 1.11 -13.34
N GLY A 200 13.94 0.07 -13.72
CA GLY A 200 12.91 -0.55 -12.88
C GLY A 200 11.51 0.05 -13.05
N ASN A 201 11.34 1.09 -13.84
CA ASN A 201 10.04 1.68 -14.17
C ASN A 201 9.31 0.85 -15.25
N PHE A 202 8.00 0.61 -15.09
CA PHE A 202 7.21 -0.19 -16.04
C PHE A 202 6.76 0.58 -17.29
N GLY A 203 6.71 1.91 -17.22
CA GLY A 203 6.30 2.81 -18.30
C GLY A 203 5.64 4.07 -17.74
N GLY A 204 5.45 5.07 -18.59
CA GLY A 204 4.87 6.36 -18.20
C GLY A 204 5.90 7.47 -18.06
N LEU A 205 5.42 8.63 -17.60
CA LEU A 205 6.29 9.72 -17.17
C LEU A 205 6.98 9.36 -15.84
N PRO A 206 8.20 9.87 -15.60
CA PRO A 206 8.87 9.67 -14.32
C PRO A 206 8.22 10.47 -13.19
N GLY A 207 7.51 11.56 -13.48
CA GLY A 207 6.84 12.41 -12.51
C GLY A 207 5.85 13.37 -13.19
N ARG A 208 5.01 14.03 -12.39
CA ARG A 208 4.04 15.04 -12.80
C ARG A 208 4.03 16.23 -11.81
N PRO A 209 3.47 17.38 -12.18
CA PRO A 209 3.37 18.54 -11.29
C PRO A 209 2.68 18.19 -9.97
N ASP A 210 3.16 18.76 -8.86
CA ASP A 210 2.67 18.43 -7.52
C ASP A 210 1.20 18.73 -7.33
N ALA A 211 0.68 19.76 -7.99
CA ALA A 211 -0.75 20.08 -7.94
C ALA A 211 -1.64 18.98 -8.53
N GLU A 212 -1.16 18.26 -9.56
CA GLU A 212 -1.90 17.14 -10.15
C GLU A 212 -1.82 15.91 -9.24
N MET A 213 -0.63 15.65 -8.68
CA MET A 213 -0.43 14.56 -7.72
C MET A 213 -1.26 14.75 -6.46
N GLU A 214 -1.33 15.98 -5.95
CA GLU A 214 -2.13 16.33 -4.78
C GLU A 214 -3.62 16.10 -5.02
N ALA A 215 -4.14 16.45 -6.21
CA ALA A 215 -5.54 16.21 -6.54
C ALA A 215 -5.90 14.71 -6.50
N ILE A 216 -5.02 13.84 -7.03
CA ILE A 216 -5.20 12.38 -6.97
C ILE A 216 -5.09 11.88 -5.53
N TRP A 217 -4.16 12.43 -4.77
CA TRP A 217 -3.97 12.07 -3.36
C TRP A 217 -5.22 12.35 -2.53
N GLN A 218 -5.84 13.51 -2.73
CA GLN A 218 -7.07 13.89 -2.02
C GLN A 218 -8.24 12.95 -2.35
N GLU A 219 -8.35 12.47 -3.59
CA GLU A 219 -9.33 11.42 -3.94
C GLU A 219 -9.04 10.10 -3.21
N ALA A 220 -7.77 9.69 -3.12
CA ALA A 220 -7.37 8.49 -2.39
C ALA A 220 -7.68 8.57 -0.90
N VAL A 221 -7.38 9.71 -0.27
CA VAL A 221 -7.70 9.96 1.15
C VAL A 221 -9.21 9.93 1.38
N ALA A 222 -9.99 10.59 0.52
CA ALA A 222 -11.45 10.63 0.62
C ALA A 222 -12.08 9.23 0.46
N GLU A 223 -11.67 8.48 -0.56
CA GLU A 223 -12.17 7.12 -0.82
C GLU A 223 -11.77 6.16 0.32
N THR A 224 -10.56 6.27 0.86
CA THR A 224 -10.13 5.49 2.04
C THR A 224 -10.97 5.84 3.27
N ARG A 225 -11.30 7.12 3.48
CA ARG A 225 -12.12 7.58 4.62
C ARG A 225 -13.55 7.05 4.56
N GLU A 226 -14.16 7.03 3.38
CA GLU A 226 -15.51 6.51 3.19
C GLU A 226 -15.62 5.02 3.62
N LEU A 227 -14.58 4.22 3.37
CA LEU A 227 -14.52 2.83 3.84
C LEU A 227 -14.46 2.71 5.36
N LEU A 228 -13.77 3.64 6.04
CA LEU A 228 -13.70 3.70 7.50
C LEU A 228 -15.05 4.09 8.12
N GLU A 229 -15.78 5.01 7.50
CA GLU A 229 -17.06 5.53 7.99
C GLU A 229 -18.22 4.54 7.79
N GLY A 230 -18.33 3.92 6.61
CA GLY A 230 -19.53 3.19 6.22
C GLY A 230 -19.32 1.81 5.57
N GLY A 231 -18.09 1.35 5.38
CA GLY A 231 -17.80 0.11 4.64
C GLY A 231 -18.06 -1.21 5.38
N TRP A 232 -18.71 -1.19 6.54
CA TRP A 232 -18.80 -2.35 7.43
C TRP A 232 -20.12 -3.12 7.23
N ALA A 233 -20.02 -4.41 6.92
CA ALA A 233 -21.20 -5.29 6.85
C ALA A 233 -21.81 -5.50 8.25
N SER A 234 -23.15 -5.50 8.30
CA SER A 234 -23.96 -5.74 9.51
C SER A 234 -23.76 -7.12 10.12
#